data_AF-A0A2G5U2W3-F1
#
_entry.id   AF-A0A2G5U2W3-F1
#
_cell.length_a   1.000
_cell.length_b   1.000
_cell.length_c   1.000
_cell.angle_alpha   90.00
_cell.angle_beta   90.00
_cell.angle_gamma   90.00
#
_symmetry.space_group_name_H-M   'P 1'
#
loop_
_entity.id
_entity.type
_entity.pdbx_description
1 polymer ?
#
loop_
_entity_poly.entity_id
_entity_poly.type
_entity_poly.pdbx_seq_one_letter_code
_entity_poly.pdbx_strand_id
1 'polypeptide(L)'
;MPVFHTKTIENILEPVAQQVSRLVILHEEANDGNAMPDLTGPVGMVSRAVGNLIQVGYDTCDHSDDRILQQDMPPALQRVEGSSKLLEESSYSLKHDPYSVPARKKLIDGARGILQGTSALLLCFDESEVRKIIRICRKVNDYVAVSEVIESMADLQQFVKDISPVLHDVTNDVNLRQQELTHQVHREILIRCLDSIKTIAPVLICSMKTSIELGTPIHVKDMLKPWPIETL
;
A
#
# COMPACT_ATOMS: atom_id res chain seq x y z
N MET A 1 -6.82 -14.99 11.39
CA MET A 1 -6.37 -14.88 9.99
C MET A 1 -5.49 -13.65 9.87
N PRO A 2 -4.51 -13.62 8.95
CA PRO A 2 -3.82 -12.38 8.62
C PRO A 2 -4.86 -11.32 8.22
N VAL A 3 -4.76 -10.12 8.77
CA VAL A 3 -5.64 -9.00 8.42
C VAL A 3 -4.90 -8.16 7.39
N PHE A 4 -5.34 -8.24 6.14
CA PHE A 4 -4.78 -7.42 5.06
C PHE A 4 -5.53 -6.09 4.99
N HIS A 5 -4.80 -4.99 4.76
CA HIS A 5 -5.39 -3.64 4.81
C HIS A 5 -6.03 -3.19 3.50
N THR A 6 -5.68 -3.83 2.37
CA THR A 6 -6.27 -3.57 1.06
C THR A 6 -6.76 -4.85 0.40
N LYS A 7 -7.81 -4.71 -0.41
CA LYS A 7 -8.40 -5.81 -1.20
C LYS A 7 -7.38 -6.39 -2.16
N THR A 8 -6.55 -5.57 -2.79
CA THR A 8 -5.48 -6.04 -3.67
C THR A 8 -4.50 -6.97 -2.93
N ILE A 9 -4.03 -6.57 -1.74
CA ILE A 9 -3.11 -7.40 -0.95
C ILE A 9 -3.80 -8.69 -0.49
N GLU A 10 -5.05 -8.60 -0.04
CA GLU A 10 -5.86 -9.75 0.36
C GLU A 10 -6.01 -10.76 -0.78
N ASN A 11 -6.43 -10.30 -1.96
CA ASN A 11 -6.66 -11.15 -3.14
C ASN A 11 -5.39 -11.86 -3.61
N ILE A 12 -4.21 -11.24 -3.43
CA ILE A 12 -2.94 -11.84 -3.81
C ILE A 12 -2.47 -12.84 -2.74
N LEU A 13 -2.53 -12.46 -1.46
CA LEU A 13 -1.90 -13.23 -0.38
C LEU A 13 -2.78 -14.34 0.18
N GLU A 14 -4.11 -14.20 0.18
CA GLU A 14 -5.03 -15.22 0.70
C GLU A 14 -4.81 -16.61 0.07
N PRO A 15 -4.80 -16.78 -1.28
CA PRO A 15 -4.57 -18.10 -1.87
C PRO A 15 -3.16 -18.64 -1.60
N VAL A 16 -2.17 -17.78 -1.42
CA VAL A 16 -0.80 -18.18 -1.09
C VAL A 16 -0.72 -18.63 0.36
N ALA A 17 -1.32 -17.87 1.29
CA ALA A 17 -1.38 -18.19 2.71
C ALA A 17 -2.09 -19.52 2.96
N GLN A 18 -3.18 -19.81 2.24
CA GLN A 18 -3.87 -21.10 2.31
C GLN A 18 -2.96 -22.26 1.88
N GLN A 19 -2.17 -22.09 0.81
CA GLN A 19 -1.23 -23.12 0.35
C GLN A 19 -0.10 -23.36 1.35
N VAL A 20 0.46 -22.30 1.91
CA VAL A 20 1.49 -22.40 2.96
C VAL A 20 0.93 -23.07 4.21
N SER A 21 -0.29 -22.73 4.62
CA SER A 21 -0.97 -23.36 5.76
C SER A 21 -1.14 -24.86 5.56
N ARG A 22 -1.59 -25.29 4.36
CA ARG A 22 -1.69 -26.72 4.02
C ARG A 22 -0.34 -27.43 4.07
N LEU A 23 0.73 -26.80 3.59
CA LEU A 23 2.09 -27.35 3.68
C LEU A 23 2.57 -27.54 5.12
N VAL A 24 2.23 -26.60 6.01
CA VAL A 24 2.54 -26.70 7.44
C VAL A 24 1.77 -27.87 8.07
N ILE A 25 0.46 -27.98 7.81
CA ILE A 25 -0.37 -29.09 8.31
C ILE A 25 0.17 -30.44 7.81
N LEU A 26 0.48 -30.56 6.51
CA LEU A 26 1.05 -31.78 5.94
C LEU A 26 2.41 -32.16 6.57
N HIS A 27 3.21 -31.19 7.01
CA HIS A 27 4.44 -31.49 7.73
C HIS A 27 4.18 -31.98 9.16
N GLU A 28 3.22 -31.37 9.85
CA GLU A 28 2.83 -31.76 11.20
C GLU A 28 2.23 -33.18 11.22
N GLU A 29 1.39 -33.50 10.22
CA GLU A 29 0.79 -34.84 10.03
C GLU A 29 1.81 -35.87 9.51
N ALA A 30 2.80 -35.46 8.71
CA ALA A 30 3.80 -36.39 8.17
C ALA A 30 4.89 -36.85 9.16
N ASN A 31 4.82 -36.43 10.43
CA ASN A 31 5.51 -37.15 11.51
C ASN A 31 5.06 -38.62 11.64
N ASP A 32 3.97 -38.99 10.96
CA ASP A 32 3.47 -40.37 10.86
C ASP A 32 4.21 -41.25 9.83
N GLY A 33 5.29 -40.76 9.21
CA GLY A 33 6.17 -41.57 8.35
C GLY A 33 5.72 -41.72 6.89
N ASN A 34 4.97 -40.76 6.35
CA ASN A 34 4.54 -40.76 4.95
C ASN A 34 5.60 -40.14 4.02
N ALA A 35 5.85 -40.72 2.84
CA ALA A 35 6.78 -40.17 1.84
C ALA A 35 6.26 -38.86 1.22
N MET A 36 7.15 -37.90 0.95
CA MET A 36 6.78 -36.67 0.22
C MET A 36 6.74 -36.96 -1.29
N PRO A 37 5.74 -36.44 -2.05
CA PRO A 37 5.74 -36.54 -3.51
C PRO A 37 6.89 -35.77 -4.16
N ASP A 38 7.18 -36.04 -5.44
CA ASP A 38 8.13 -35.25 -6.22
C ASP A 38 7.61 -33.83 -6.44
N LEU A 39 8.33 -32.85 -5.91
CA LEU A 39 7.97 -31.43 -5.98
C LEU A 39 8.72 -30.67 -7.09
N THR A 40 9.54 -31.34 -7.91
CA THR A 40 10.39 -30.69 -8.93
C THR A 40 9.58 -29.81 -9.89
N GLY A 41 8.44 -30.32 -10.37
CA GLY A 41 7.54 -29.58 -11.26
C GLY A 41 6.91 -28.35 -10.58
N PRO A 42 6.16 -28.54 -9.47
CA PRO A 42 5.57 -27.44 -8.70
C PRO A 42 6.57 -26.36 -8.27
N VAL A 43 7.71 -26.75 -7.70
CA VAL A 43 8.74 -25.83 -7.22
C VAL A 43 9.40 -25.08 -8.38
N GLY A 44 9.63 -25.75 -9.52
CA GLY A 44 10.13 -25.09 -10.72
C GLY A 44 9.19 -24.03 -11.28
N MET A 45 7.86 -24.19 -11.14
CA MET A 45 6.89 -23.15 -11.51
C MET A 45 6.97 -21.95 -10.57
N VAL A 46 7.07 -22.19 -9.26
CA VAL A 46 7.23 -21.13 -8.26
C VAL A 46 8.51 -20.35 -8.51
N SER A 47 9.63 -21.03 -8.76
CA SER A 47 10.92 -20.38 -9.02
C SER A 47 10.88 -19.46 -10.24
N ARG A 48 10.25 -19.88 -11.34
CA ARG A 48 10.05 -19.01 -12.51
C ARG A 48 9.16 -17.80 -12.20
N ALA A 49 8.08 -18.00 -11.46
CA ALA A 49 7.20 -16.89 -11.05
C ALA A 49 7.93 -15.89 -10.15
N VAL A 50 8.75 -16.38 -9.22
CA VAL A 50 9.64 -15.56 -8.40
C VAL A 50 10.63 -14.80 -9.28
N GLY A 51 11.29 -15.45 -10.23
CA GLY A 51 12.22 -14.77 -11.15
C GLY A 51 11.58 -13.59 -11.87
N ASN A 52 10.35 -13.75 -12.37
CA ASN A 52 9.59 -12.65 -12.98
C ASN A 52 9.25 -11.55 -11.97
N LEU A 53 8.84 -11.90 -10.75
CA LEU A 53 8.54 -10.95 -9.68
C LEU A 53 9.77 -10.12 -9.30
N ILE A 54 10.93 -10.77 -9.19
CA ILE A 54 12.20 -10.10 -8.89
C ILE A 54 12.56 -9.09 -9.98
N GLN A 55 12.45 -9.49 -11.24
CA GLN A 55 12.71 -8.61 -12.37
C GLN A 55 11.80 -7.38 -12.34
N VAL A 56 10.48 -7.59 -12.26
CA VAL A 56 9.49 -6.50 -12.20
C VAL A 56 9.71 -5.60 -10.97
N GLY A 57 10.08 -6.18 -9.83
CA GLY A 57 10.34 -5.44 -8.61
C GLY A 57 11.54 -4.51 -8.72
N TYR A 58 12.67 -5.00 -9.24
CA TYR A 58 13.84 -4.14 -9.47
C TYR A 58 13.59 -3.10 -10.55
N ASP A 59 12.93 -3.47 -11.65
CA ASP A 59 12.53 -2.51 -12.70
C ASP A 59 11.65 -1.40 -12.11
N THR A 60 10.73 -1.74 -11.20
CA THR A 60 9.89 -0.75 -10.51
C THR A 60 10.70 0.18 -9.61
N CYS A 61 11.72 -0.33 -8.91
CA CYS A 61 12.62 0.49 -8.09
C CYS A 61 13.42 1.49 -8.94
N ASP A 62 14.01 0.99 -10.02
CA ASP A 62 14.92 1.75 -10.87
C ASP A 62 14.23 2.92 -11.57
N HIS A 63 12.93 2.79 -11.84
CA HIS A 63 12.11 3.82 -12.50
C HIS A 63 11.25 4.65 -11.52
N SER A 64 11.36 4.43 -10.21
CA SER A 64 10.60 5.17 -9.20
C SER A 64 11.34 6.42 -8.72
N ASP A 65 10.62 7.52 -8.54
CA ASP A 65 11.14 8.72 -7.85
C ASP A 65 11.00 8.62 -6.32
N ASP A 66 10.44 7.52 -5.79
CA ASP A 66 10.30 7.29 -4.35
C ASP A 66 11.53 6.61 -3.76
N ARG A 67 12.40 7.40 -3.13
CA ARG A 67 13.61 6.91 -2.45
C ARG A 67 13.33 5.91 -1.34
N ILE A 68 12.18 6.00 -0.68
CA ILE A 68 11.79 5.05 0.38
C ILE A 68 11.51 3.69 -0.27
N LEU A 69 10.77 3.68 -1.38
CA LEU A 69 10.52 2.46 -2.14
C LEU A 69 11.82 1.81 -2.62
N GLN A 70 12.74 2.62 -3.17
CA GLN A 70 14.06 2.16 -3.64
C GLN A 70 14.91 1.55 -2.53
N GLN A 71 14.73 1.99 -1.29
CA GLN A 71 15.44 1.46 -0.13
C GLN A 71 14.78 0.21 0.44
N ASP A 72 13.45 0.19 0.53
CA ASP A 72 12.71 -0.80 1.31
C ASP A 72 12.29 -2.03 0.49
N MET A 73 12.11 -1.88 -0.83
CA MET A 73 11.71 -2.98 -1.71
C MET A 73 12.83 -4.03 -1.93
N PRO A 74 14.12 -3.68 -2.16
CA PRO A 74 15.16 -4.67 -2.42
C PRO A 74 15.33 -5.76 -1.33
N PRO A 75 15.30 -5.45 -0.03
CA PRO A 75 15.31 -6.48 1.02
C PRO A 75 14.14 -7.47 0.94
N ALA A 76 12.95 -7.01 0.55
CA ALA A 76 11.79 -7.88 0.35
C ALA A 76 11.99 -8.82 -0.85
N LEU A 77 12.50 -8.30 -1.97
CA LEU A 77 12.84 -9.09 -3.16
C LEU A 77 13.90 -10.15 -2.85
N GLN A 78 15.00 -9.76 -2.19
CA GLN A 78 16.06 -10.68 -1.78
C GLN A 78 15.54 -11.81 -0.88
N ARG A 79 14.59 -11.50 0.02
CA ARG A 79 13.94 -12.52 0.85
C ARG A 79 13.14 -13.51 0.01
N VAL A 80 12.35 -13.05 -0.96
CA VAL A 80 11.59 -13.95 -1.86
C VAL A 80 12.54 -14.83 -2.68
N GLU A 81 13.61 -14.25 -3.23
CA GLU A 81 14.62 -14.97 -4.01
C GLU A 81 15.32 -16.06 -3.16
N GLY A 82 15.80 -15.70 -1.97
CA GLY A 82 16.42 -16.65 -1.04
C GLY A 82 15.46 -17.78 -0.63
N SER A 83 14.19 -17.45 -0.42
CA SER A 83 13.16 -18.43 -0.08
C SER A 83 12.85 -19.39 -1.23
N SER A 84 12.90 -18.91 -2.47
CA SER A 84 12.80 -19.76 -3.67
C SER A 84 13.95 -20.75 -3.77
N LYS A 85 15.19 -20.33 -3.50
CA LYS A 85 16.36 -21.22 -3.46
C LYS A 85 16.21 -22.32 -2.39
N LEU A 86 15.66 -21.98 -1.22
CA LEU A 86 15.37 -22.98 -0.19
C LEU A 86 14.36 -24.03 -0.67
N LEU A 87 13.33 -23.64 -1.42
CA LEU A 87 12.36 -24.56 -2.00
C LEU A 87 13.02 -25.51 -3.02
N GLU A 88 13.89 -24.99 -3.90
CA GLU A 88 14.60 -25.80 -4.89
C GLU A 88 15.52 -26.83 -4.23
N GLU A 89 16.32 -26.40 -3.25
CA GLU A 89 17.22 -27.28 -2.49
C GLU A 89 16.44 -28.33 -1.68
N SER A 90 15.30 -27.95 -1.11
CA SER A 90 14.39 -28.86 -0.42
C SER A 90 13.80 -29.89 -1.39
N SER A 91 13.29 -29.44 -2.54
CA SER A 91 12.72 -30.30 -3.58
C SER A 91 13.73 -31.31 -4.09
N TYR A 92 14.97 -30.88 -4.34
CA TYR A 92 16.04 -31.76 -4.77
C TYR A 92 16.34 -32.84 -3.71
N SER A 93 16.41 -32.43 -2.43
CA SER A 93 16.67 -33.35 -1.32
C SER A 93 15.55 -34.37 -1.15
N LEU A 94 14.28 -33.93 -1.21
CA LEU A 94 13.09 -34.78 -1.07
C LEU A 94 12.92 -35.76 -2.24
N LYS A 95 13.43 -35.42 -3.42
CA LYS A 95 13.46 -36.35 -4.56
C LYS A 95 14.36 -37.56 -4.31
N HIS A 96 15.45 -37.38 -3.58
CA HIS A 96 16.43 -38.44 -3.26
C HIS A 96 16.08 -39.18 -1.97
N ASP A 97 15.61 -38.43 -0.96
CA ASP A 97 15.13 -38.97 0.31
C ASP A 97 13.74 -38.37 0.63
N PRO A 98 12.66 -39.05 0.22
CA PRO A 98 11.29 -38.60 0.48
C PRO A 98 10.92 -38.52 1.96
N TYR A 99 11.71 -39.08 2.87
CA TYR A 99 11.45 -39.10 4.31
C TYR A 99 12.31 -38.07 5.08
N SER A 100 13.14 -37.30 4.37
CA SER A 100 14.06 -36.33 4.97
C SER A 100 13.34 -35.22 5.74
N VAL A 101 13.30 -35.33 7.08
CA VAL A 101 12.75 -34.31 7.98
C VAL A 101 13.44 -32.94 7.79
N PRO A 102 14.79 -32.85 7.67
CA PRO A 102 15.45 -31.58 7.41
C PRO A 102 15.01 -30.93 6.10
N ALA A 103 14.81 -31.72 5.04
CA ALA A 103 14.35 -31.19 3.76
C ALA A 103 12.90 -30.68 3.85
N ARG A 104 12.00 -31.36 4.58
CA ARG A 104 10.63 -30.88 4.81
C ARG A 104 10.59 -29.57 5.57
N LYS A 105 11.41 -29.45 6.62
CA LYS A 105 11.54 -28.18 7.37
C LYS A 105 11.96 -27.04 6.44
N LYS A 106 12.96 -27.30 5.59
CA LYS A 106 13.43 -26.34 4.57
C LYS A 106 12.35 -25.95 3.56
N LEU A 107 11.48 -26.90 3.18
CA LEU A 107 10.31 -26.64 2.32
C LEU A 107 9.37 -25.61 2.95
N ILE A 108 9.05 -25.79 4.23
CA ILE A 108 8.15 -24.91 4.97
C ILE A 108 8.78 -23.54 5.18
N ASP A 109 10.05 -23.51 5.57
CA ASP A 109 10.78 -22.26 5.77
C ASP A 109 10.85 -21.47 4.45
N GLY A 110 11.10 -22.14 3.32
CA GLY A 110 11.01 -21.52 1.99
C GLY A 110 9.59 -21.03 1.66
N ALA A 111 8.56 -21.83 1.89
CA ALA A 111 7.19 -21.46 1.58
C ALA A 111 6.70 -20.25 2.43
N ARG A 112 7.02 -20.26 3.73
CA ARG A 112 6.75 -19.13 4.65
C ARG A 112 7.54 -17.90 4.24
N GLY A 113 8.81 -18.08 3.87
CA GLY A 113 9.68 -16.99 3.42
C GLY A 113 9.17 -16.31 2.15
N ILE A 114 8.63 -17.07 1.19
CA ILE A 114 7.96 -16.49 0.00
C ILE A 114 6.74 -15.69 0.43
N LEU A 115 5.83 -16.25 1.24
CA LEU A 115 4.63 -15.53 1.69
C LEU A 115 4.99 -14.22 2.42
N GLN A 116 5.96 -14.27 3.33
CA GLN A 116 6.42 -13.10 4.07
C GLN A 116 7.12 -12.07 3.17
N GLY A 117 7.97 -12.52 2.26
CA GLY A 117 8.65 -11.66 1.30
C GLY A 117 7.68 -10.96 0.35
N THR A 118 6.71 -11.70 -0.20
CA THR A 118 5.65 -11.13 -1.05
C THR A 118 4.78 -10.16 -0.26
N SER A 119 4.44 -10.47 0.98
CA SER A 119 3.70 -9.54 1.85
C SER A 119 4.47 -8.23 2.06
N ALA A 120 5.75 -8.30 2.43
CA ALA A 120 6.60 -7.12 2.60
C ALA A 120 6.73 -6.31 1.29
N LEU A 121 6.87 -6.99 0.15
CA LEU A 121 6.94 -6.36 -1.16
C LEU A 121 5.67 -5.56 -1.49
N LEU A 122 4.50 -6.18 -1.30
CA LEU A 122 3.22 -5.53 -1.56
C LEU A 122 2.98 -4.35 -0.61
N LEU A 123 3.42 -4.45 0.64
CA LEU A 123 3.34 -3.35 1.60
C LEU A 123 4.23 -2.17 1.19
N CYS A 124 5.48 -2.43 0.77
CA CYS A 124 6.38 -1.37 0.28
C CYS A 124 5.73 -0.59 -0.88
N PHE A 125 5.10 -1.32 -1.80
CA PHE A 125 4.38 -0.73 -2.93
C PHE A 125 3.16 0.08 -2.47
N ASP A 126 2.31 -0.49 -1.60
CA ASP A 126 1.12 0.17 -1.08
C ASP A 126 1.47 1.48 -0.35
N GLU A 127 2.52 1.48 0.47
CA GLU A 127 2.98 2.68 1.16
C GLU A 127 3.49 3.75 0.19
N SER A 128 4.14 3.36 -0.92
CA SER A 128 4.54 4.30 -1.98
C SER A 128 3.32 4.99 -2.61
N GLU A 129 2.26 4.22 -2.90
CA GLU A 129 1.02 4.79 -3.42
C GLU A 129 0.37 5.74 -2.41
N VAL A 130 0.33 5.36 -1.13
CA VAL A 130 -0.17 6.25 -0.05
C VAL A 130 0.65 7.54 0.05
N ARG A 131 1.98 7.47 -0.08
CA ARG A 131 2.85 8.64 -0.08
C ARG A 131 2.52 9.60 -1.23
N LYS A 132 2.15 9.09 -2.42
CA LYS A 132 1.70 9.94 -3.55
C LYS A 132 0.43 10.71 -3.19
N ILE A 133 -0.56 10.03 -2.61
CA ILE A 133 -1.82 10.67 -2.16
C ILE A 133 -1.53 11.75 -1.11
N ILE A 134 -0.71 11.44 -0.11
CA ILE A 134 -0.33 12.40 0.95
C ILE A 134 0.36 13.64 0.37
N ARG A 135 1.22 13.49 -0.65
CA ARG A 135 1.88 14.63 -1.31
C ARG A 135 0.87 15.58 -1.94
N ILE A 136 -0.18 15.07 -2.58
CA ILE A 136 -1.22 15.90 -3.20
C ILE A 136 -2.10 16.57 -2.12
N CYS A 137 -2.44 15.85 -1.04
CA CYS A 137 -3.14 16.44 0.10
C CYS A 137 -2.35 17.59 0.74
N ARG A 138 -1.02 17.46 0.85
CA ARG A 138 -0.15 18.54 1.35
C ARG A 138 -0.17 19.77 0.45
N LYS A 139 -0.20 19.59 -0.88
CA LYS A 139 -0.36 20.71 -1.81
C LYS A 139 -1.64 21.50 -1.54
N VAL A 140 -2.76 20.84 -1.23
CA VAL A 140 -3.99 21.54 -0.84
C VAL A 140 -3.78 22.37 0.42
N ASN A 141 -3.10 21.84 1.43
CA ASN A 141 -2.78 22.61 2.63
C ASN A 141 -1.91 23.85 2.31
N ASP A 142 -0.93 23.69 1.43
CA ASP A 142 -0.07 24.79 0.99
C ASP A 142 -0.89 25.89 0.27
N TYR A 143 -1.82 25.51 -0.61
CA TYR A 143 -2.75 26.46 -1.24
C TYR A 143 -3.66 27.14 -0.21
N VAL A 144 -4.25 26.38 0.72
CA VAL A 144 -5.11 26.95 1.75
C VAL A 144 -4.35 27.96 2.62
N ALA A 145 -3.05 27.78 2.87
CA ALA A 145 -2.24 28.78 3.57
C ALA A 145 -2.11 30.11 2.79
N VAL A 146 -2.07 30.07 1.45
CA VAL A 146 -2.03 31.27 0.60
C VAL A 146 -3.34 32.07 0.67
N SER A 147 -4.45 31.44 1.07
CA SER A 147 -5.75 32.14 1.15
C SER A 147 -5.78 33.31 2.14
N GLU A 148 -4.85 33.38 3.09
CA GLU A 148 -4.75 34.47 4.08
C GLU A 148 -4.28 35.81 3.48
N VAL A 149 -3.60 35.80 2.33
CA VAL A 149 -2.96 36.99 1.73
C VAL A 149 -3.63 37.46 0.44
N ILE A 150 -4.81 36.92 0.12
CA ILE A 150 -5.55 37.28 -1.09
C ILE A 150 -6.40 38.52 -0.82
N GLU A 151 -6.09 39.62 -1.51
CA GLU A 151 -6.71 40.93 -1.29
C GLU A 151 -7.46 41.48 -2.52
N SER A 152 -7.38 40.82 -3.68
CA SER A 152 -8.01 41.29 -4.92
C SER A 152 -8.86 40.21 -5.60
N MET A 153 -9.87 40.65 -6.35
CA MET A 153 -10.70 39.74 -7.15
C MET A 153 -9.91 39.01 -8.24
N ALA A 154 -8.85 39.62 -8.76
CA ALA A 154 -7.98 38.99 -9.75
C ALA A 154 -7.17 37.84 -9.11
N ASP A 155 -6.62 38.07 -7.91
CA ASP A 155 -5.88 37.04 -7.18
C ASP A 155 -6.79 35.90 -6.72
N LEU A 156 -8.03 36.22 -6.30
CA LEU A 156 -9.04 35.20 -5.98
C LEU A 156 -9.36 34.33 -7.20
N GLN A 157 -9.54 34.92 -8.38
CA GLN A 157 -9.79 34.15 -9.60
C GLN A 157 -8.63 33.22 -9.94
N GLN A 158 -7.39 33.71 -9.79
CA GLN A 158 -6.19 32.90 -10.02
C GLN A 158 -6.06 31.78 -8.99
N PHE A 159 -6.30 32.06 -7.70
CA PHE A 159 -6.34 31.06 -6.64
C PHE A 159 -7.34 29.94 -6.93
N VAL A 160 -8.57 30.29 -7.30
CA VAL A 160 -9.61 29.30 -7.65
C VAL A 160 -9.16 28.45 -8.84
N LYS A 161 -8.55 29.07 -9.86
CA LYS A 161 -8.04 28.35 -11.03
C LYS A 161 -6.93 27.36 -10.67
N ASP A 162 -6.09 27.68 -9.70
CA ASP A 162 -4.94 26.86 -9.31
C ASP A 162 -5.30 25.76 -8.31
N ILE A 163 -6.18 26.03 -7.33
CA ILE A 163 -6.57 25.05 -6.30
C ILE A 163 -7.58 24.02 -6.83
N SER A 164 -8.44 24.41 -7.79
CA SER A 164 -9.52 23.53 -8.27
C SER A 164 -9.02 22.20 -8.85
N PRO A 165 -7.98 22.16 -9.71
CA PRO A 165 -7.39 20.90 -10.17
C PRO A 165 -6.83 20.05 -9.02
N VAL A 166 -6.16 20.67 -8.04
CA VAL A 166 -5.56 19.92 -6.91
C VAL A 166 -6.63 19.32 -6.00
N LEU A 167 -7.72 20.04 -5.75
CA LEU A 167 -8.87 19.51 -5.01
C LEU A 167 -9.55 18.35 -5.74
N HIS A 168 -9.62 18.43 -7.07
CA HIS A 168 -10.11 17.33 -7.90
C HIS A 168 -9.22 16.09 -7.74
N ASP A 169 -7.90 16.25 -7.85
CA ASP A 169 -6.94 15.15 -7.70
C ASP A 169 -7.02 14.50 -6.31
N VAL A 170 -7.03 15.30 -5.22
CA VAL A 170 -7.24 14.76 -3.86
C VAL A 170 -8.57 14.00 -3.76
N THR A 171 -9.65 14.56 -4.29
CA THR A 171 -10.97 13.95 -4.22
C THR A 171 -11.00 12.60 -4.94
N ASN A 172 -10.40 12.54 -6.13
CA ASN A 172 -10.31 11.33 -6.92
C ASN A 172 -9.43 10.27 -6.24
N ASP A 173 -8.22 10.63 -5.84
CA ASP A 173 -7.23 9.68 -5.31
C ASP A 173 -7.66 9.10 -3.96
N VAL A 174 -8.21 9.93 -3.07
CA VAL A 174 -8.75 9.46 -1.78
C VAL A 174 -10.00 8.61 -2.01
N ASN A 175 -10.83 8.93 -3.00
CA ASN A 175 -11.99 8.11 -3.35
C ASN A 175 -11.60 6.74 -3.93
N LEU A 176 -10.54 6.66 -4.73
CA LEU A 176 -10.00 5.38 -5.19
C LEU A 176 -9.41 4.60 -4.00
N ARG A 177 -8.64 5.27 -3.13
CA ARG A 177 -8.04 4.63 -1.97
C ARG A 177 -9.06 4.02 -1.02
N GLN A 178 -10.15 4.72 -0.69
CA GLN A 178 -11.16 4.21 0.23
C GLN A 178 -11.84 2.93 -0.30
N GLN A 179 -11.96 2.78 -1.62
CA GLN A 179 -12.55 1.58 -2.24
C GLN A 179 -11.66 0.35 -2.08
N GLU A 180 -10.34 0.54 -2.00
CA GLU A 180 -9.36 -0.54 -1.79
C GLU A 180 -9.28 -0.99 -0.34
N LEU A 181 -9.70 -0.18 0.64
CA LEU A 181 -9.57 -0.52 2.06
C LEU A 181 -10.53 -1.64 2.47
N THR A 182 -10.00 -2.62 3.19
CA THR A 182 -10.78 -3.71 3.81
C THR A 182 -11.43 -3.25 5.12
N HIS A 183 -10.77 -2.36 5.88
CA HIS A 183 -11.25 -1.88 7.16
C HIS A 183 -12.34 -0.81 6.99
N GLN A 184 -13.59 -1.19 7.25
CA GLN A 184 -14.78 -0.35 7.02
C GLN A 184 -14.71 1.00 7.75
N VAL A 185 -14.24 1.04 9.00
CA VAL A 185 -14.16 2.28 9.77
C VAL A 185 -13.25 3.30 9.09
N HIS A 186 -12.10 2.87 8.54
CA HIS A 186 -11.19 3.78 7.84
C HIS A 186 -11.82 4.30 6.54
N ARG A 187 -12.54 3.44 5.82
CA ARG A 187 -13.28 3.82 4.62
C ARG A 187 -14.31 4.91 4.91
N GLU A 188 -15.11 4.74 5.96
CA GLU A 188 -16.14 5.70 6.36
C GLU A 188 -15.54 7.05 6.78
N ILE A 189 -14.39 7.05 7.47
CA ILE A 189 -13.67 8.27 7.82
C ILE A 189 -13.26 9.03 6.54
N LEU A 190 -12.65 8.35 5.56
CA LEU A 190 -12.22 8.99 4.31
C LEU A 190 -13.41 9.54 3.51
N ILE A 191 -14.52 8.80 3.42
CA ILE A 191 -15.75 9.26 2.74
C ILE A 191 -16.27 10.55 3.39
N ARG A 192 -16.36 10.58 4.72
CA ARG A 192 -16.81 11.78 5.44
C ARG A 192 -15.87 12.98 5.22
N CYS A 193 -14.57 12.74 5.16
CA CYS A 193 -13.59 13.79 4.85
C CYS A 193 -13.78 14.34 3.43
N LEU A 194 -14.03 13.49 2.44
CA LEU A 194 -14.33 13.90 1.06
C LEU A 194 -15.60 14.75 0.97
N ASP A 195 -16.66 14.38 1.66
CA ASP A 195 -17.90 15.16 1.69
C ASP A 195 -17.73 16.51 2.39
N SER A 196 -16.87 16.55 3.42
CA SER A 196 -16.50 17.80 4.09
C SER A 196 -15.75 18.74 3.13
N ILE A 197 -14.79 18.24 2.35
CA ILE A 197 -14.06 19.04 1.35
C ILE A 197 -15.03 19.68 0.34
N LYS A 198 -15.97 18.89 -0.20
CA LYS A 198 -16.98 19.37 -1.16
C LYS A 198 -17.87 20.47 -0.59
N THR A 199 -18.14 20.40 0.71
CA THR A 199 -18.98 21.38 1.41
C THR A 199 -18.20 22.65 1.76
N ILE A 200 -16.97 22.51 2.24
CA ILE A 200 -16.17 23.62 2.77
C ILE A 200 -15.50 24.44 1.65
N ALA A 201 -15.09 23.82 0.55
CA ALA A 201 -14.36 24.54 -0.50
C ALA A 201 -15.17 25.72 -1.12
N PRO A 202 -16.46 25.57 -1.48
CA PRO A 202 -17.27 26.70 -1.96
C PRO A 202 -17.48 27.78 -0.89
N VAL A 203 -17.62 27.37 0.38
CA VAL A 203 -17.79 28.30 1.51
C VAL A 203 -16.55 29.17 1.67
N LEU A 204 -15.35 28.56 1.63
CA LEU A 204 -14.08 29.29 1.69
C LEU A 204 -14.00 30.34 0.57
N ILE A 205 -14.28 29.96 -0.68
CA ILE A 205 -14.24 30.88 -1.83
C ILE A 205 -15.24 32.02 -1.65
N CYS A 206 -16.45 31.73 -1.16
CA CYS A 206 -17.47 32.75 -0.90
C CYS A 206 -17.05 33.72 0.21
N SER A 207 -16.46 33.20 1.30
CA SER A 207 -15.91 34.01 2.39
C SER A 207 -14.79 34.92 1.91
N MET A 208 -13.89 34.42 1.05
CA MET A 208 -12.83 35.23 0.46
C MET A 208 -13.37 36.35 -0.42
N LYS A 209 -14.31 36.04 -1.30
CA LYS A 209 -14.97 37.05 -2.14
C LYS A 209 -15.61 38.17 -1.29
N THR A 210 -16.36 37.78 -0.27
CA THR A 210 -17.05 38.73 0.62
C THR A 210 -16.05 39.62 1.36
N SER A 211 -14.94 39.04 1.84
CA SER A 211 -13.87 39.76 2.52
C SER A 211 -13.23 40.83 1.64
N ILE A 212 -12.93 40.50 0.38
CA ILE A 212 -12.37 41.44 -0.61
C ILE A 212 -13.36 42.57 -0.89
N GLU A 213 -14.64 42.26 -1.09
CA GLU A 213 -15.69 43.24 -1.37
C GLU A 213 -15.93 44.21 -0.18
N LEU A 214 -15.75 43.74 1.05
CA LEU A 214 -15.94 44.53 2.28
C LEU A 214 -14.66 45.23 2.78
N GLY A 215 -13.50 44.89 2.22
CA GLY A 215 -12.20 45.41 2.69
C GLY A 215 -11.82 44.94 4.11
N THR A 216 -12.31 43.76 4.53
CA THR A 216 -12.05 43.18 5.85
C THR A 216 -11.17 41.94 5.73
N PRO A 217 -10.08 41.78 6.49
CA PRO A 217 -9.20 40.62 6.38
C PRO A 217 -9.87 39.30 6.81
N ILE A 218 -9.44 38.19 6.19
CA ILE A 218 -9.90 36.83 6.51
C ILE A 218 -9.00 36.24 7.60
N HIS A 219 -9.61 35.76 8.70
CA HIS A 219 -8.91 34.94 9.68
C HIS A 219 -9.17 33.45 9.41
N VAL A 220 -8.48 32.89 8.40
CA VAL A 220 -8.65 31.50 7.95
C VAL A 220 -8.38 30.50 9.10
N LYS A 221 -7.47 30.84 10.02
CA LYS A 221 -7.16 30.04 11.23
C LYS A 221 -8.34 29.80 12.17
N ASP A 222 -9.33 30.70 12.19
CA ASP A 222 -10.53 30.51 13.02
C ASP A 222 -11.52 29.52 12.40
N MET A 223 -11.45 29.33 11.07
CA MET A 223 -12.25 28.35 10.33
C MET A 223 -11.57 26.97 10.27
N LEU A 224 -10.24 26.92 10.36
CA LEU A 224 -9.41 25.71 10.33
C LEU A 224 -8.91 25.31 11.72
N LYS A 225 -9.79 25.26 12.73
CA LYS A 225 -9.40 24.63 14.00
C LYS A 225 -8.84 23.23 13.70
N PRO A 226 -7.65 22.88 14.23
CA PRO A 226 -7.07 21.57 14.01
C PRO A 226 -8.11 20.53 14.44
N TRP A 227 -8.47 19.64 13.52
CA TRP A 227 -9.18 18.43 13.87
C TRP A 227 -8.40 17.76 15.02
N PRO A 228 -9.04 17.34 16.11
CA PRO A 228 -8.32 16.69 17.20
C PRO A 228 -7.75 15.37 16.67
N ILE A 229 -6.46 15.37 16.38
CA ILE A 229 -5.68 14.15 16.10
C ILE A 229 -5.47 13.38 17.42
N GLU A 230 -5.76 13.99 18.58
CA GLU A 230 -5.61 13.38 19.91
C GLU A 230 -6.74 12.41 20.32
N THR A 231 -7.71 12.11 19.44
CA THR A 231 -8.80 11.15 19.74
C THR A 231 -8.97 10.04 18.69
N LEU A 232 -7.88 9.62 18.04
CA LEU A 232 -7.83 8.36 17.29
C LEU A 232 -6.77 7.43 17.88
#